data_AF-A0A657LTH3-F1
#
_entry.id   AF-A0A657LTH3-F1
#
_cell.length_a   1.000
_cell.length_b   1.000
_cell.length_c   1.000
_cell.angle_alpha   90.00
_cell.angle_beta   90.00
_cell.angle_gamma   90.00
#
_symmetry.space_group_name_H-M   'P 1'
#
loop_
_entity.id
_entity.type
_entity.pdbx_description
1 polymer ?
#
loop_
_entity_poly.entity_id
_entity_poly.type
_entity_poly.pdbx_seq_one_letter_code
_entity_poly.pdbx_strand_id
1 'polypeptide(L)' 'MTTRRATDNSKALDAFLAAKIEIDTMLERLTTLSADHFDAHPDEINWGHVGTLNHHAGLLRQITDSAFKEGEHAE' A
#
# COMPACT_ATOMS: atom_id res chain seq x y z
N MET A 1 10.76 -38.69 -24.27
CA MET A 1 11.19 -37.30 -24.02
C MET A 1 9.95 -36.42 -23.92
N THR A 2 9.41 -36.25 -22.72
CA THR A 2 8.31 -35.32 -22.47
C THR A 2 8.91 -33.94 -22.26
N THR A 3 8.81 -33.09 -23.29
CA THR A 3 9.11 -31.67 -23.16
C THR A 3 8.11 -31.07 -22.18
N ARG A 4 8.54 -30.90 -20.93
CA ARG A 4 7.86 -30.04 -19.97
C ARG A 4 7.85 -28.65 -20.62
N ARG A 5 6.73 -28.27 -21.24
CA ARG A 5 6.45 -26.87 -21.54
C ARG A 5 6.58 -26.17 -20.20
N ALA A 6 7.69 -25.48 -19.98
CA ALA A 6 7.76 -24.48 -18.94
C ALA A 6 6.61 -23.53 -19.27
N THR A 7 5.55 -23.54 -18.46
CA THR A 7 4.44 -22.62 -18.62
C THR A 7 5.06 -21.23 -18.63
N ASP A 8 4.94 -20.52 -19.76
CA ASP A 8 5.58 -19.22 -19.98
C ASP A 8 4.90 -18.20 -19.06
N ASN A 9 5.36 -18.14 -17.82
CA ASN A 9 4.83 -17.26 -16.77
C ASN A 9 5.24 -15.80 -17.00
N SER A 10 5.97 -15.51 -18.09
CA SER A 10 6.45 -14.19 -18.50
C SER A 10 5.36 -13.13 -18.47
N LYS A 11 4.13 -13.45 -18.92
CA LYS A 11 2.98 -12.52 -18.87
C LYS A 11 2.48 -12.26 -17.45
N ALA A 12 2.46 -13.28 -16.60
CA ALA A 12 2.05 -13.14 -15.20
C ALA A 12 3.10 -12.36 -14.39
N LEU A 13 4.39 -12.56 -14.69
CA LEU A 13 5.49 -11.83 -14.09
C LEU A 13 5.46 -10.35 -14.48
N ASP A 14 5.21 -10.04 -15.76
CA ASP A 14 5.06 -8.67 -16.23
C ASP A 14 3.87 -7.97 -15.56
N ALA A 15 2.70 -8.63 -15.52
CA ALA A 15 1.53 -8.10 -14.83
C ALA A 15 1.76 -7.90 -13.33
N PHE A 16 2.47 -8.81 -12.67
CA PHE A 16 2.84 -8.69 -11.26
C PHE A 16 3.77 -7.49 -11.03
N LEU A 17 4.81 -7.33 -11.87
CA LEU A 17 5.73 -6.21 -11.78
C LEU A 17 5.01 -4.88 -12.01
N ALA A 18 4.12 -4.81 -13.01
CA ALA A 18 3.32 -3.62 -13.27
C ALA A 18 2.45 -3.25 -12.05
N ALA A 19 1.75 -4.23 -11.47
CA ALA A 19 0.95 -4.03 -10.26
C ALA A 19 1.82 -3.58 -9.07
N LYS A 20 3.01 -4.18 -8.89
CA LYS A 20 3.94 -3.79 -7.84
C LYS A 20 4.42 -2.34 -8.01
N ILE A 21 4.82 -1.95 -9.21
CA ILE A 21 5.29 -0.60 -9.52
C ILE A 21 4.19 0.43 -9.24
N GLU A 22 2.93 0.10 -9.55
CA GLU A 22 1.80 0.95 -9.22
C GLU A 22 1.67 1.16 -7.71
N ILE A 23 1.74 0.07 -6.92
CA ILE A 23 1.70 0.15 -5.45
C ILE A 23 2.90 0.95 -4.91
N ASP A 24 4.11 0.68 -5.39
CA ASP A 24 5.31 1.41 -4.99
C ASP A 24 5.16 2.92 -5.24
N THR A 25 4.61 3.30 -6.40
CA THR A 25 4.33 4.70 -6.77
C THR A 25 3.31 5.33 -5.82
N MET A 26 2.26 4.60 -5.45
CA MET A 26 1.26 5.09 -4.49
C MET A 26 1.86 5.29 -3.09
N LEU A 27 2.73 4.38 -2.64
CA LEU A 27 3.42 4.48 -1.35
C LEU A 27 4.43 5.64 -1.33
N GLU A 28 5.15 5.88 -2.41
CA GLU A 28 6.06 7.02 -2.54
C GLU A 28 5.31 8.36 -2.45
N ARG A 29 4.15 8.46 -3.11
CA ARG A 29 3.28 9.64 -3.02
C ARG A 29 2.80 9.89 -1.60
N LEU A 30 2.37 8.86 -0.88
CA LEU A 30 1.98 8.98 0.53
C LEU A 30 3.15 9.37 1.43
N THR A 31 4.35 8.86 1.15
CA THR A 31 5.57 9.21 1.89
C THR A 31 5.92 10.68 1.70
N THR A 32 5.88 11.17 0.46
CA THR A 32 6.09 12.59 0.13
C THR A 32 5.04 13.46 0.82
N LEU A 33 3.76 13.07 0.76
CA LEU A 33 2.69 13.79 1.42
C LEU A 33 2.86 13.82 2.94
N SER A 34 3.30 12.72 3.55
CA SER A 34 3.61 12.67 4.99
C SER A 34 4.79 13.55 5.37
N ALA A 35 5.83 13.65 4.51
CA ALA A 35 6.95 14.55 4.74
C ALA A 35 6.52 16.03 4.71
N ASP A 36 5.51 16.34 3.89
CA ASP A 36 4.88 17.65 3.80
C ASP A 36 3.73 17.85 4.82
N HIS A 37 3.70 17.07 5.90
CA HIS A 37 2.68 17.15 6.96
C HIS A 37 1.23 16.99 6.46
N PHE A 38 1.04 16.25 5.37
CA PHE A 38 -0.24 16.11 4.68
C PHE A 38 -0.82 17.45 4.20
N ASP A 39 0.05 18.38 3.77
CA ASP A 39 -0.33 19.73 3.31
C ASP A 39 -1.02 20.56 4.43
N ALA A 40 -0.94 20.10 5.69
CA ALA A 40 -1.59 20.76 6.81
C ALA A 40 -0.64 21.72 7.52
N HIS A 41 -0.99 23.01 7.52
CA HIS A 41 -0.27 24.01 8.29
C HIS A 41 -0.62 23.89 9.79
N PRO A 42 0.36 23.96 10.71
CA PRO A 42 0.12 23.77 12.15
C PRO A 42 -0.97 24.68 12.74
N ASP A 43 -1.08 25.92 12.27
CA ASP A 43 -2.11 26.87 12.69
C ASP A 43 -3.54 26.53 12.22
N GLU A 44 -3.69 25.68 11.19
CA GLU A 44 -4.98 25.30 10.60
C GLU A 44 -5.43 23.89 11.03
N ILE A 45 -4.56 23.15 11.74
CA ILE A 45 -4.86 21.81 12.25
C ILE A 45 -6.03 21.86 13.23
N ASN A 46 -6.99 20.96 13.03
CA ASN A 46 -8.15 20.79 13.91
C ASN A 46 -8.55 19.32 13.97
N TRP A 47 -9.52 18.99 14.81
CA TRP A 47 -9.99 17.60 14.99
C TRP A 47 -10.53 16.94 13.72
N GLY A 48 -11.00 17.72 12.74
CA GLY A 48 -11.37 17.22 11.42
C GLY A 48 -10.16 16.66 10.65
N HIS A 49 -9.03 17.39 10.66
CA HIS A 49 -7.76 16.91 10.07
C HIS A 49 -7.27 15.63 10.74
N VAL A 50 -7.37 15.57 12.07
CA VAL A 50 -7.02 14.36 12.85
C VAL A 50 -7.92 13.18 12.45
N GLY A 51 -9.22 13.41 12.25
CA GLY A 51 -10.17 12.40 11.77
C GLY A 51 -9.79 11.84 10.38
N THR A 52 -9.43 12.71 9.44
CA THR A 52 -8.98 12.32 8.10
C THR A 52 -7.70 11.47 8.15
N LEU A 53 -6.71 11.87 8.95
CA LEU A 53 -5.47 11.11 9.12
C LEU A 53 -5.72 9.73 9.76
N ASN A 54 -6.60 9.67 10.77
CA ASN A 54 -6.99 8.40 11.39
C ASN A 54 -7.68 7.47 10.38
N HIS A 55 -8.49 8.01 9.48
CA HIS A 55 -9.10 7.22 8.41
C HIS A 55 -8.05 6.63 7.46
N HIS A 56 -7.09 7.44 7.00
CA HIS A 56 -6.00 6.97 6.14
C HIS A 56 -5.13 5.91 6.85
N ALA A 57 -4.79 6.13 8.12
CA ALA A 57 -4.06 5.16 8.93
C ALA A 57 -4.81 3.84 9.08
N GLY A 58 -6.15 3.88 9.22
CA GLY A 58 -6.99 2.69 9.29
C GLY A 58 -7.02 1.89 7.99
N LEU A 59 -7.02 2.56 6.83
CA LEU A 59 -6.93 1.89 5.52
C LEU A 59 -5.56 1.24 5.32
N LEU A 60 -4.47 1.96 5.62
CA LEU A 60 -3.11 1.41 5.54
C LEU A 60 -2.96 0.20 6.47
N ARG A 61 -3.51 0.28 7.69
CA ARG A 61 -3.47 -0.84 8.63
C ARG A 61 -4.21 -2.07 8.11
N GLN A 62 -5.39 -1.90 7.50
CA GLN A 62 -6.12 -3.04 6.89
C GLN A 62 -5.33 -3.69 5.75
N ILE A 63 -4.65 -2.89 4.92
CA ILE A 63 -3.83 -3.38 3.82
C ILE A 63 -2.63 -4.17 4.38
N THR A 64 -1.92 -3.61 5.36
CA THR A 64 -0.78 -4.26 6.03
C THR A 64 -1.24 -5.56 6.71
N ASP A 65 -2.29 -5.50 7.52
CA ASP A 65 -2.84 -6.66 8.21
C ASP A 65 -3.20 -7.81 7.25
N SER A 66 -3.84 -7.47 6.12
CA SER A 66 -4.15 -8.43 5.05
C SER A 66 -2.90 -9.00 4.38
N ALA A 67 -1.85 -8.19 4.21
CA ALA A 67 -0.59 -8.61 3.57
C ALA A 67 0.25 -9.51 4.49
N PHE A 68 0.24 -9.26 5.79
CA PHE A 68 1.03 -9.99 6.79
C PHE A 68 0.22 -11.07 7.53
N LYS A 69 -1.09 -11.19 7.26
CA LYS A 69 -2.03 -12.09 7.94
C LYS A 69 -2.11 -11.86 9.45
N GLU A 70 -1.84 -10.63 9.90
CA GLU A 70 -1.83 -10.27 11.32
C GLU A 70 -3.24 -10.26 11.95
N GLY A 71 -4.31 -10.26 11.14
CA GLY A 71 -5.69 -10.28 11.60
C GLY A 71 -6.33 -11.66 11.83
N GLU A 72 -5.68 -12.76 11.43
CA GLU A 72 -6.19 -14.13 11.64
C GLU A 72 -5.37 -14.95 12.65
N HIS A 73 -4.19 -14.47 13.08
CA HIS A 73 -3.33 -15.16 14.06
C HIS A 73 -2.56 -14.20 14.99
N ALA A 74 -3.26 -13.26 15.62
CA ALA A 74 -2.80 -12.67 16.87
C ALA A 74 -3.68 -13.25 18.00
N GLU A 75 -3.19 -14.33 18.63
CA GLU A 75 -3.75 -14.90 19.86
C GLU A 75 -3.71 -13.91 21.03
#